data_AF-A0A8T4PF58-F1
#
_entry.id   AF-A0A8T4PF58-F1
#
_cell.length_a   1.000
_cell.length_b   1.000
_cell.length_c   1.000
_cell.angle_alpha   90.00
_cell.angle_beta   90.00
_cell.angle_gamma   90.00
#
_symmetry.space_group_name_H-M   'P 1'
#
loop_
_entity.id
_entity.type
_entity.pdbx_description
1 polymer ?
#
loop_
_entity_poly.entity_id
_entity_poly.type
_entity_poly.pdbx_seq_one_letter_code
_entity_poly.pdbx_strand_id
1 'polypeptide(L)'
;HPIVEKILKEGIASVNLSMLDESARKKILGDVAERLYKQSKFIEAIEMMTKANDMEKLAKLGDLFMSENKAEFAALCFIPTGDKQKLNDAAVKCIQLKNYRLAAKAYEAADNRQMASFIMQNFAEGR
;
A
#
# COMPACT_ATOMS: atom_id res chain seq x y z
N HIS A 1 -1.47 -15.43 -17.79
CA HIS A 1 -0.50 -16.41 -17.24
C HIS A 1 -1.26 -17.33 -16.29
N PRO A 2 -1.18 -18.67 -16.40
CA PRO A 2 -2.04 -19.59 -15.63
C PRO A 2 -2.00 -19.37 -14.12
N ILE A 3 -0.81 -19.11 -13.56
CA ILE A 3 -0.65 -18.79 -12.13
C ILE A 3 -1.36 -17.48 -11.75
N VAL A 4 -1.26 -16.44 -12.59
CA VAL A 4 -1.93 -15.14 -12.36
C VAL A 4 -3.44 -15.32 -12.34
N GLU A 5 -4.01 -16.08 -13.29
CA GLU A 5 -5.45 -16.35 -13.32
C GLU A 5 -5.91 -17.13 -12.09
N LYS A 6 -5.12 -18.11 -11.64
CA LYS A 6 -5.44 -18.89 -10.45
C LYS A 6 -5.45 -18.01 -9.19
N ILE A 7 -4.44 -17.16 -9.00
CA ILE A 7 -4.40 -16.21 -7.88
C ILE A 7 -5.61 -15.27 -7.90
N LEU A 8 -6.01 -14.76 -9.07
CA LEU A 8 -7.15 -13.85 -9.17
C LEU A 8 -8.50 -14.50 -8.83
N LYS A 9 -8.63 -15.81 -9.06
CA LYS A 9 -9.86 -16.58 -8.80
C LYS A 9 -9.92 -17.16 -7.40
N GLU A 10 -8.80 -17.69 -6.91
CA GLU A 10 -8.73 -18.52 -5.71
C GLU A 10 -7.88 -17.89 -4.58
N GLY A 11 -7.28 -16.73 -4.83
CA GLY A 11 -6.42 -16.03 -3.89
C GLY A 11 -4.98 -16.56 -3.87
N ILE A 12 -4.06 -15.77 -3.30
CA ILE A 12 -2.62 -16.10 -3.29
C ILE A 12 -2.30 -17.39 -2.53
N ALA A 13 -3.13 -17.77 -1.55
CA ALA A 13 -2.96 -19.01 -0.79
C ALA A 13 -3.16 -20.28 -1.63
N SER A 14 -3.78 -20.18 -2.82
CA SER A 14 -4.01 -21.31 -3.74
C SER A 14 -2.76 -21.74 -4.53
N VAL A 15 -1.66 -21.00 -4.43
CA VAL A 15 -0.42 -21.26 -5.17
C VAL A 15 0.79 -21.23 -4.24
N ASN A 16 1.75 -22.12 -4.49
CA ASN A 16 3.06 -22.05 -3.86
C ASN A 16 4.05 -21.39 -4.83
N LEU A 17 4.58 -20.22 -4.46
CA LEU A 17 5.57 -19.48 -5.26
C LEU A 17 7.01 -19.67 -4.73
N SER A 18 7.23 -20.51 -3.71
CA SER A 18 8.56 -20.69 -3.08
C SER A 18 9.60 -21.27 -4.03
N MET A 19 9.16 -21.99 -5.07
CA MET A 19 10.03 -22.63 -6.07
C MET A 19 10.44 -21.68 -7.20
N LEU A 20 9.86 -20.48 -7.26
CA LEU A 20 10.19 -19.49 -8.27
C LEU A 20 11.31 -18.58 -7.78
N ASP A 21 12.21 -18.22 -8.69
CA ASP A 21 13.18 -17.16 -8.41
C ASP A 21 12.48 -15.82 -8.12
N GLU A 22 13.25 -14.89 -7.56
CA GLU A 22 12.73 -13.59 -7.16
C GLU A 22 12.16 -12.77 -8.33
N SER A 23 12.80 -12.84 -9.50
CA SER A 23 12.37 -12.09 -10.69
C SER A 23 11.02 -12.60 -11.20
N ALA A 24 10.87 -13.91 -11.33
CA ALA A 24 9.63 -14.57 -11.73
C ALA A 24 8.50 -14.30 -10.73
N ARG A 25 8.79 -14.38 -9.42
CA ARG A 25 7.83 -14.08 -8.36
C ARG A 25 7.39 -12.62 -8.40
N LYS A 26 8.32 -11.67 -8.53
CA LYS A 26 8.05 -10.23 -8.69
C LYS A 26 7.15 -9.96 -9.89
N LYS A 27 7.46 -10.57 -11.04
CA LYS A 27 6.66 -10.43 -12.26
C LYS A 27 5.24 -10.92 -12.08
N ILE A 28 5.05 -12.15 -11.57
CA ILE A 28 3.71 -12.74 -11.37
C ILE A 28 2.88 -11.90 -10.39
N LEU A 29 3.46 -11.52 -9.25
CA LEU A 29 2.73 -10.75 -8.24
C LEU A 29 2.43 -9.32 -8.72
N GLY A 30 3.35 -8.71 -9.48
CA GLY A 30 3.10 -7.43 -10.16
C GLY A 30 1.94 -7.51 -11.15
N ASP A 31 1.91 -8.53 -12.01
CA ASP A 31 0.83 -8.75 -12.98
C ASP A 31 -0.54 -8.95 -12.29
N VAL A 32 -0.56 -9.66 -11.15
CA VAL A 32 -1.77 -9.81 -10.33
C VAL A 32 -2.18 -8.46 -9.74
N ALA A 33 -1.24 -7.70 -9.17
CA ALA A 33 -1.51 -6.40 -8.57
C ALA A 33 -2.10 -5.42 -9.59
N GLU A 34 -1.55 -5.34 -10.81
CA GLU A 34 -2.07 -4.49 -11.88
C GLU A 34 -3.50 -4.86 -12.28
N ARG A 35 -3.82 -6.16 -12.33
CA ARG A 35 -5.18 -6.63 -12.66
C ARG A 35 -6.17 -6.35 -11.54
N LEU A 36 -5.77 -6.53 -10.28
CA LEU A 36 -6.59 -6.19 -9.12
C LEU A 36 -6.85 -4.67 -9.07
N TYR A 37 -5.84 -3.86 -9.35
CA TYR A 37 -5.97 -2.40 -9.44
C TYR A 37 -7.00 -2.00 -10.51
N LYS A 38 -6.95 -2.60 -11.71
CA LYS A 38 -7.95 -2.38 -12.77
C LYS A 38 -9.37 -2.82 -12.37
N GLN A 39 -9.50 -3.76 -11.44
CA GLN A 39 -10.78 -4.19 -10.86
C GLN A 39 -11.20 -3.33 -9.66
N SER A 40 -10.49 -2.25 -9.35
CA SER A 40 -10.67 -1.42 -8.15
C SER A 40 -10.51 -2.17 -6.82
N LYS A 41 -9.85 -3.34 -6.84
CA LYS A 41 -9.49 -4.14 -5.66
C LYS A 41 -8.16 -3.64 -5.10
N PHE A 42 -8.16 -2.42 -4.59
CA PHE A 42 -6.94 -1.67 -4.28
C PHE A 42 -6.14 -2.26 -3.13
N ILE A 43 -6.81 -2.72 -2.06
CA ILE A 43 -6.14 -3.34 -0.91
C ILE A 43 -5.41 -4.61 -1.34
N GLU A 44 -6.09 -5.48 -2.11
CA GLU A 44 -5.50 -6.71 -2.61
C GLU A 44 -4.35 -6.43 -3.58
N ALA A 45 -4.46 -5.38 -4.42
CA ALA A 45 -3.37 -4.95 -5.29
C ALA A 45 -2.13 -4.53 -4.50
N ILE A 46 -2.31 -3.75 -3.43
CA ILE A 46 -1.24 -3.31 -2.53
C ILE A 46 -0.60 -4.51 -1.83
N GLU A 47 -1.40 -5.46 -1.35
CA GLU A 47 -0.90 -6.68 -0.70
C GLU A 47 -0.05 -7.52 -1.65
N MET A 48 -0.47 -7.69 -2.92
CA MET A 48 0.31 -8.42 -3.91
C MET A 48 1.63 -7.72 -4.22
N MET A 49 1.60 -6.39 -4.38
CA MET A 49 2.80 -5.61 -4.64
C MET A 49 3.77 -5.60 -3.43
N THR A 50 3.24 -5.56 -2.21
CA THR A 50 4.03 -5.69 -0.97
C THR A 50 4.68 -7.07 -0.89
N LYS A 51 3.92 -8.14 -1.19
CA LYS A 51 4.46 -9.53 -1.24
C LYS A 51 5.50 -9.72 -2.35
N ALA A 52 5.44 -8.92 -3.43
CA ALA A 52 6.46 -8.92 -4.46
C ALA A 52 7.82 -8.41 -3.96
N ASN A 53 7.83 -7.66 -2.85
CA ASN A 53 9.03 -7.01 -2.30
C ASN A 53 9.74 -6.13 -3.34
N ASP A 54 8.96 -5.46 -4.19
CA ASP A 54 9.41 -4.50 -5.20
C ASP A 54 9.03 -3.09 -4.72
N MET A 55 9.89 -2.52 -3.86
CA MET A 55 9.64 -1.23 -3.21
C MET A 55 9.53 -0.08 -4.21
N GLU A 56 10.23 -0.18 -5.34
CA GLU A 56 10.16 0.84 -6.40
C GLU A 56 8.77 0.86 -7.06
N LYS A 57 8.26 -0.32 -7.46
CA LYS A 57 6.90 -0.40 -8.03
C LYS A 57 5.82 -0.09 -7.01
N LEU A 58 6.02 -0.47 -5.75
CA LEU A 58 5.09 -0.13 -4.68
C LEU A 58 5.03 1.38 -4.44
N ALA A 59 6.17 2.07 -4.45
CA ALA A 59 6.22 3.52 -4.39
C ALA A 59 5.53 4.17 -5.60
N LYS A 60 5.76 3.67 -6.83
CA LYS A 60 5.07 4.16 -8.03
C LYS A 60 3.55 3.97 -7.96
N LEU A 61 3.09 2.85 -7.41
CA LEU A 61 1.67 2.61 -7.17
C LEU A 61 1.11 3.61 -6.14
N GLY A 62 1.87 3.91 -5.08
CA GLY A 62 1.52 4.96 -4.13
C GLY A 62 1.43 6.34 -4.77
N ASP A 63 2.38 6.71 -5.64
CA ASP A 63 2.37 7.97 -6.38
C ASP A 63 1.12 8.08 -7.29
N LEU A 64 0.75 6.97 -7.94
CA LEU A 64 -0.48 6.88 -8.72
C LEU A 64 -1.72 7.13 -7.84
N PHE A 65 -1.83 6.47 -6.68
CA PHE A 65 -2.92 6.72 -5.73
C PHE A 65 -2.98 8.17 -5.23
N MET A 66 -1.83 8.81 -5.01
CA MET A 66 -1.77 10.24 -4.66
C MET A 66 -2.36 11.11 -5.78
N SER A 67 -2.01 10.81 -7.03
CA SER A 67 -2.54 11.56 -8.19
C SER A 67 -4.05 11.39 -8.37
N GLU A 68 -4.61 10.26 -7.93
CA GLU A 68 -6.04 9.98 -7.96
C GLU A 68 -6.80 10.47 -6.71
N ASN A 69 -6.14 11.22 -5.83
CA ASN A 69 -6.69 11.69 -4.54
C ASN A 69 -7.15 10.55 -3.61
N LYS A 70 -6.54 9.36 -3.73
CA LYS A 70 -6.79 8.18 -2.89
C LYS A 70 -5.66 8.01 -1.87
N ALA A 71 -5.49 9.02 -1.02
CA ALA A 71 -4.35 9.11 -0.12
C ALA A 71 -4.26 7.94 0.88
N GLU A 72 -5.40 7.31 1.21
CA GLU A 72 -5.39 6.14 2.06
C GLU A 72 -4.63 4.96 1.44
N PHE A 73 -4.83 4.67 0.16
CA PHE A 73 -4.12 3.60 -0.52
C PHE A 73 -2.67 3.97 -0.77
N ALA A 74 -2.38 5.25 -1.03
CA ALA A 74 -1.02 5.75 -1.14
C ALA A 74 -0.22 5.55 0.16
N ALA A 75 -0.79 5.92 1.31
CA ALA A 75 -0.15 5.73 2.61
C ALA A 75 0.18 4.24 2.86
N LEU A 76 -0.74 3.34 2.52
CA LEU A 76 -0.51 1.89 2.63
C LEU A 76 0.63 1.40 1.72
N CYS A 77 0.80 1.99 0.53
CA CYS A 77 1.94 1.71 -0.33
C CYS A 77 3.26 2.21 0.26
N PHE A 78 3.27 3.43 0.81
CA PHE A 78 4.51 4.06 1.26
C PHE A 78 5.04 3.53 2.59
N ILE A 79 4.17 3.03 3.49
CA ILE A 79 4.58 2.48 4.80
C ILE A 79 5.71 1.44 4.68
N PRO A 80 5.59 0.38 3.87
CA PRO A 80 6.67 -0.61 3.71
C PRO A 80 7.91 -0.07 3.00
N THR A 81 7.81 1.04 2.25
CA THR A 81 8.96 1.62 1.53
C THR A 81 9.88 2.44 2.45
N GLY A 82 9.36 2.95 3.57
CA GLY A 82 10.11 3.82 4.49
C GLY A 82 10.44 5.21 3.93
N ASP A 83 9.86 5.61 2.79
CA ASP A 83 10.06 6.95 2.22
C ASP A 83 9.35 8.01 3.08
N LYS A 84 10.13 8.66 3.95
CA LYS A 84 9.62 9.64 4.92
C LYS A 84 8.92 10.82 4.26
N GLN A 85 9.39 11.28 3.10
CA GLN A 85 8.79 12.43 2.43
C GLN A 85 7.40 12.04 1.91
N LYS A 86 7.30 10.94 1.18
CA LYS A 86 6.03 10.45 0.63
C LYS A 86 5.03 10.08 1.73
N LEU A 87 5.51 9.53 2.85
CA LEU A 87 4.69 9.26 4.01
C LEU A 87 4.10 10.52 4.63
N ASN A 88 4.90 11.57 4.82
CA ASN A 88 4.41 12.85 5.31
C ASN A 88 3.38 13.46 4.34
N ASP A 89 3.65 13.44 3.04
CA ASP A 89 2.73 13.98 2.03
C ASP A 89 1.39 13.23 2.01
N ALA A 90 1.43 11.89 2.06
CA ALA A 90 0.22 11.07 2.17
C ALA A 90 -0.51 11.31 3.49
N ALA A 91 0.20 11.49 4.61
CA ALA A 91 -0.41 11.76 5.91
C ALA A 91 -1.17 13.10 5.93
N VAL A 92 -0.59 14.16 5.35
CA VAL A 92 -1.27 15.46 5.18
C VAL A 92 -2.57 15.29 4.38
N LYS A 93 -2.54 14.53 3.29
CA LYS A 93 -3.75 14.26 2.50
C LYS A 93 -4.77 13.42 3.26
N CYS A 94 -4.35 12.41 4.02
CA CYS A 94 -5.24 11.64 4.89
C CYS A 94 -5.94 12.52 5.94
N ILE A 95 -5.26 13.54 6.51
CA ILE A 95 -5.91 14.52 7.40
C ILE A 95 -7.00 15.29 6.66
N GLN A 96 -6.74 15.77 5.44
CA GLN A 96 -7.73 16.49 4.64
C GLN A 96 -8.98 15.63 4.35
N LEU A 97 -8.78 14.32 4.20
CA LEU A 97 -9.85 13.32 4.03
C LEU A 97 -10.46 12.82 5.35
N LYS A 98 -10.06 13.40 6.50
CA LYS A 98 -10.49 12.99 7.85
C LYS A 98 -10.13 11.55 8.22
N ASN A 99 -9.18 10.94 7.52
CA ASN A 99 -8.66 9.61 7.82
C ASN A 99 -7.50 9.70 8.84
N TYR A 100 -7.84 10.11 10.06
CA TYR A 100 -6.86 10.43 11.09
C TYR A 100 -6.02 9.24 11.56
N ARG A 101 -6.63 8.05 11.64
CA ARG A 101 -5.92 6.82 12.03
C ARG A 101 -4.80 6.49 11.05
N LEU A 102 -5.08 6.57 9.76
CA LEU A 102 -4.09 6.27 8.74
C LEU A 102 -3.06 7.38 8.60
N ALA A 103 -3.46 8.65 8.78
CA ALA A 103 -2.53 9.77 8.84
C ALA A 103 -1.52 9.59 9.99
N ALA A 104 -1.99 9.23 11.19
CA ALA A 104 -1.13 8.97 12.33
C ALA A 104 -0.15 7.81 12.06
N LYS A 105 -0.64 6.70 11.48
CA LYS A 105 0.20 5.57 11.09
C LYS A 105 1.28 5.95 10.06
N ALA A 106 0.94 6.78 9.08
CA ALA A 106 1.89 7.26 8.08
C ALA A 106 2.95 8.19 8.71
N TYR A 107 2.56 9.10 9.61
CA TYR A 107 3.52 9.93 10.37
C TYR A 107 4.42 9.10 11.28
N GLU A 108 3.88 8.08 11.94
CA GLU A 108 4.68 7.16 12.75
C GLU A 108 5.73 6.43 11.88
N ALA A 109 5.32 5.91 10.72
CA ALA A 109 6.24 5.29 9.76
C ALA A 109 7.28 6.27 9.18
N ALA A 110 6.99 7.57 9.19
CA ALA A 110 7.92 8.63 8.78
C ALA A 110 8.86 9.10 9.93
N ASP A 111 8.80 8.47 11.11
CA ASP A 111 9.42 8.91 12.36
C ASP A 111 8.93 10.27 12.90
N ASN A 112 7.80 10.77 12.43
CA ASN A 112 7.17 12.00 12.93
C ASN A 112 6.23 11.71 14.11
N ARG A 113 6.81 11.21 15.21
CA ARG A 113 6.07 10.75 16.40
C ARG A 113 5.23 11.83 17.03
N GLN A 114 5.69 13.09 17.02
CA GLN A 114 4.95 14.21 17.58
C GLN A 114 3.61 14.42 16.86
N MET A 115 3.62 14.44 15.52
CA MET A 115 2.40 14.55 14.74
C MET A 115 1.51 13.32 14.88
N ALA A 116 2.08 12.11 14.89
CA ALA A 116 1.34 10.88 15.10
C ALA A 116 0.57 10.91 16.44
N SER A 117 1.25 11.23 17.55
CA SER A 117 0.63 11.34 18.88
C SER A 117 -0.41 12.46 18.96
N PHE A 118 -0.11 13.64 18.39
CA PHE A 118 -1.05 14.75 18.35
C PHE A 118 -2.35 14.35 17.64
N ILE A 119 -2.25 13.70 16.47
CA ILE A 119 -3.43 13.27 15.72
C ILE A 119 -4.24 12.23 16.50
N MET A 120 -3.56 11.26 17.11
CA MET A 120 -4.24 10.21 17.86
C MET A 120 -5.06 10.77 19.02
N GLN A 121 -4.45 11.63 19.85
CA GLN A 121 -5.07 12.19 21.05
C GLN A 121 -6.22 13.17 20.75
N ASN A 122 -6.13 13.91 19.65
CA ASN A 122 -7.09 14.98 19.36
C ASN A 122 -8.19 14.58 18.36
N PHE A 123 -7.93 13.58 17.50
CA PHE A 123 -8.83 13.27 16.37
C PHE A 123 -9.14 11.79 16.19
N ALA A 124 -8.29 10.87 16.67
CA ALA A 124 -8.53 9.43 16.49
C ALA A 124 -9.29 8.77 17.65
N GLU A 125 -9.26 9.37 18.85
CA GLU A 125 -9.89 8.85 20.07
C GLU A 125 -11.35 9.34 20.30
N GLY A 126 -11.96 10.04 19.33
CA GLY A 126 -13.30 10.62 19.49
C GLY A 126 -14.34 10.20 18.46
N ARG A 127 -15.20 9.24 18.85
CA ARG A 127 -16.47 8.75 18.24
C ARG A 127 -16.38 7.85 17.01
#